data_AF-A0A1Y3QTP4-F1
#
_entry.id   AF-A0A1Y3QTP4-F1
#
_cell.length_a   1.000
_cell.length_b   1.000
_cell.length_c   1.000
_cell.angle_alpha   90.00
_cell.angle_beta   90.00
_cell.angle_gamma   90.00
#
_symmetry.space_group_name_H-M   'P 1'
#
loop_
_entity.id
_entity.type
_entity.pdbx_description
1 polymer ?
#
loop_
_entity_poly.entity_id
_entity_poly.type
_entity_poly.pdbx_seq_one_letter_code
_entity_poly.pdbx_strand_id
1 'polypeptide(L)'
;MNQTMKKIQSICIVALLAAFALTSCNYTDLDPTDMVGPDKAFGNVQNVHKAVVGIYGKASLRSKLAVTEYIADDCVQGGDSGGAGTDLAGWVYTATSGDVSGLWAHYYGIINQANRVLNYGPKVKPLNAEEETSLQVSLGTAYFFRAYAHFELLCFFSDFSNDDALGIPYVSHYHVVGNPPRDKVGACYEQIMTDLTRAYDMLTVAAPDLAADNKATNSTAYISQAAVDALRARVSLYHKKYTHAYIYASNALRAVGIAKLGEVQNLWLDKSNAGTIFKLSRPAGSSTIGTLFVGRDYSSVFRPSNELRAQFSEKDVRGPVFFEYGRDRAGAPVWMVTKWFGDASDIGRLDEKMFRAEEMQLIAIEALMMRENPDLAEANRLLNELRAERIEGYTAQTYPGLLAEIIKERRCELVWEGHRLFDARRLKVTMTREGKTISADDYRLTLPIPQAEIDANSGISESDQNYGY
;
A
#
# COMPACT_ATOMS: atom_id res chain seq x y z
N MET A 1 -36.79 54.24 -61.10
CA MET A 1 -36.64 54.20 -59.63
C MET A 1 -36.73 52.78 -59.02
N ASN A 2 -37.52 51.86 -59.59
CA ASN A 2 -37.77 50.53 -58.98
C ASN A 2 -36.66 49.47 -59.10
N GLN A 3 -35.80 49.51 -60.13
CA GLN A 3 -34.72 48.51 -60.28
C GLN A 3 -33.48 48.85 -59.43
N THR A 4 -33.16 50.13 -59.28
CA THR A 4 -32.02 50.60 -58.49
C THR A 4 -32.24 50.35 -56.99
N MET A 5 -33.46 50.57 -56.49
CA MET A 5 -33.82 50.25 -55.09
C MET A 5 -33.77 48.74 -54.79
N LYS A 6 -34.20 47.88 -55.73
CA LYS A 6 -34.10 46.43 -55.55
C LYS A 6 -32.64 45.94 -55.51
N LYS A 7 -31.76 46.51 -56.34
CA LYS A 7 -30.31 46.21 -56.29
C LYS A 7 -29.68 46.66 -54.96
N ILE A 8 -30.04 47.84 -54.45
CA ILE A 8 -29.53 48.33 -53.16
C ILE A 8 -30.05 47.44 -52.02
N GLN A 9 -31.32 47.04 -52.03
CA GLN A 9 -31.88 46.12 -51.05
C GLN A 9 -31.19 44.74 -51.09
N SER A 10 -30.94 44.18 -52.28
CA SER A 10 -30.21 42.91 -52.40
C SER A 10 -28.75 43.02 -51.92
N ILE A 11 -28.07 44.14 -52.19
CA ILE A 11 -26.70 44.38 -51.69
C ILE A 11 -26.71 44.53 -50.16
N CYS A 12 -27.67 45.25 -49.59
CA CYS A 12 -27.81 45.38 -48.14
C CYS A 12 -28.13 44.05 -47.47
N ILE A 13 -28.97 43.20 -48.07
CA ILE A 13 -29.31 41.86 -47.54
C ILE A 13 -28.10 40.93 -47.60
N VAL A 14 -27.33 40.95 -48.69
CA VAL A 14 -26.08 40.15 -48.81
C VAL A 14 -25.01 40.64 -47.84
N ALA A 15 -24.89 41.96 -47.63
CA ALA A 15 -23.98 42.54 -46.64
C ALA A 15 -24.41 42.21 -45.20
N LEU A 16 -25.71 42.18 -44.91
CA LEU A 16 -26.24 41.77 -43.60
C LEU A 16 -26.00 40.27 -43.35
N LEU A 17 -26.22 39.42 -44.36
CA LEU A 17 -25.95 37.98 -44.29
C LEU A 17 -24.45 37.67 -44.15
N ALA A 18 -23.58 38.46 -44.81
CA ALA A 18 -22.13 38.35 -44.65
C ALA A 18 -21.65 38.83 -43.26
N ALA A 19 -22.33 39.82 -42.65
CA ALA A 19 -22.04 40.28 -41.30
C ALA A 19 -22.42 39.25 -40.22
N PHE A 20 -23.47 38.44 -40.46
CA PHE A 20 -23.82 37.31 -39.58
C PHE A 20 -22.94 36.07 -39.77
N ALA A 21 -22.25 35.94 -40.91
CA ALA A 21 -21.31 34.84 -41.15
C ALA A 21 -19.96 35.01 -40.43
N LEU A 22 -19.67 36.19 -39.88
CA LEU A 22 -18.42 36.51 -39.18
C LEU A 22 -18.52 36.48 -37.65
N THR A 23 -19.68 36.16 -37.09
CA THR A 23 -19.82 35.91 -35.65
C THR A 23 -19.70 34.41 -35.38
N SER A 24 -18.50 33.85 -35.57
CA SER A 24 -18.18 32.57 -34.90
C SER A 24 -17.98 32.89 -33.42
N CYS A 25 -18.94 32.56 -32.57
CA CYS A 25 -18.69 32.55 -31.13
C CYS A 25 -17.50 31.61 -30.88
N ASN A 26 -16.40 32.16 -30.37
CA ASN A 26 -15.18 31.41 -30.08
C ASN A 26 -15.41 30.56 -28.82
N TYR A 27 -16.17 29.46 -28.95
CA TYR A 27 -16.42 28.46 -27.90
C TYR A 27 -15.45 27.28 -27.98
N THR A 28 -14.54 27.27 -28.94
CA THR A 28 -13.56 26.19 -29.15
C THR A 28 -12.31 26.31 -28.29
N ASP A 29 -12.09 27.47 -27.65
CA ASP A 29 -10.94 27.78 -26.79
C ASP A 29 -11.36 28.09 -25.35
N LEU A 30 -12.42 27.46 -24.85
CA LEU A 30 -12.67 27.47 -23.42
C LEU A 30 -11.74 26.43 -22.78
N ASP A 31 -10.64 26.90 -22.18
CA ASP A 31 -9.92 26.13 -21.16
C ASP A 31 -10.99 25.65 -20.15
N PRO A 32 -11.12 24.33 -19.88
CA PRO A 32 -12.08 23.86 -18.90
C PRO A 32 -11.80 24.60 -17.58
N THR A 33 -12.78 25.31 -17.04
CA THR A 33 -12.61 26.11 -15.82
C THR A 33 -12.28 25.26 -14.59
N ASP A 34 -12.43 23.94 -14.72
CA ASP A 34 -12.23 22.89 -13.73
C ASP A 34 -11.04 21.96 -14.05
N MET A 35 -10.40 22.07 -15.22
CA MET A 35 -9.21 21.28 -15.56
C MET A 35 -7.97 22.14 -15.75
N VAL A 36 -7.02 21.97 -14.83
CA VAL A 36 -5.71 22.59 -14.95
C VAL A 36 -4.86 21.77 -15.91
N GLY A 37 -4.52 22.34 -17.08
CA GLY A 37 -3.61 21.71 -18.05
C GLY A 37 -2.24 21.36 -17.41
N PRO A 38 -1.49 20.37 -17.94
CA PRO A 38 -0.29 19.85 -17.28
C PRO A 38 0.76 20.91 -16.94
N ASP A 39 0.93 21.91 -17.81
CA ASP A 39 1.89 23.00 -17.63
C ASP A 39 1.48 23.95 -16.50
N LYS A 40 0.17 24.19 -16.30
CA LYS A 40 -0.36 24.93 -15.15
C LYS A 40 -0.32 24.07 -13.87
N ALA A 41 -0.55 22.76 -14.00
CA ALA A 41 -0.60 21.81 -12.88
C ALA A 41 0.78 21.54 -12.26
N PHE A 42 1.86 21.74 -13.02
CA PHE A 42 3.25 21.60 -12.56
C PHE A 42 4.07 22.88 -12.79
N GLY A 43 3.44 24.06 -12.71
CA GLY A 43 4.11 25.34 -13.03
C GLY A 43 5.17 25.82 -12.03
N ASN A 44 5.22 25.26 -10.81
CA ASN A 44 6.19 25.62 -9.76
C ASN A 44 6.39 24.46 -8.77
N VAL A 45 7.38 24.58 -7.88
CA VAL A 45 7.75 23.53 -6.91
C VAL A 45 6.59 23.22 -5.95
N GLN A 46 5.85 24.23 -5.51
CA GLN A 46 4.70 24.05 -4.62
C GLN A 46 3.62 23.16 -5.25
N ASN A 47 3.39 23.28 -6.56
CA ASN A 47 2.45 22.45 -7.28
C ASN A 47 2.94 21.00 -7.43
N VAL A 48 4.26 20.79 -7.64
CA VAL A 48 4.86 19.43 -7.59
C VAL A 48 4.63 18.81 -6.22
N HIS A 49 4.89 19.55 -5.14
CA HIS A 49 4.68 19.11 -3.77
C HIS A 49 3.21 18.73 -3.53
N LYS A 50 2.26 19.58 -3.94
CA LYS A 50 0.81 19.28 -3.85
C LYS A 50 0.42 18.01 -4.60
N ALA A 51 1.00 17.77 -5.78
CA ALA A 51 0.76 16.54 -6.53
C ALA A 51 1.25 15.30 -5.76
N VAL A 52 2.39 15.41 -5.07
CA VAL A 52 2.91 14.34 -4.20
C VAL A 52 2.03 14.14 -2.96
N VAL A 53 1.53 15.21 -2.33
CA VAL A 53 0.53 15.10 -1.25
C VAL A 53 -0.73 14.35 -1.73
N GLY A 54 -1.14 14.57 -2.98
CA GLY A 54 -2.20 13.78 -3.63
C GLY A 54 -1.90 12.29 -3.77
N ILE A 55 -0.63 11.89 -3.82
CA ILE A 55 -0.22 10.47 -3.77
C ILE A 55 -0.42 9.91 -2.37
N TYR A 56 -0.02 10.62 -1.31
CA TYR A 56 -0.27 10.21 0.08
C TYR A 56 -1.76 10.05 0.39
N GLY A 57 -2.59 10.96 -0.12
CA GLY A 57 -4.05 10.88 0.03
C GLY A 57 -4.68 9.72 -0.74
N LYS A 58 -4.07 9.28 -1.85
CA LYS A 58 -4.54 8.13 -2.63
C LYS A 58 -4.04 6.80 -2.09
N ALA A 59 -2.79 6.72 -1.62
CA ALA A 59 -2.21 5.51 -1.08
C ALA A 59 -3.05 5.02 0.11
N SER A 60 -3.32 3.71 0.17
CA SER A 60 -4.19 3.14 1.20
C SER A 60 -3.77 1.73 1.59
N LEU A 61 -3.39 1.56 2.85
CA LEU A 61 -3.23 0.24 3.47
C LEU A 61 -4.57 -0.49 3.57
N ARG A 62 -5.67 0.26 3.79
CA ARG A 62 -7.02 -0.32 3.84
C ARG A 62 -7.35 -1.11 2.56
N SER A 63 -6.97 -0.60 1.39
CA SER A 63 -7.21 -1.29 0.10
C SER A 63 -6.47 -2.63 0.03
N LYS A 64 -5.26 -2.70 0.57
CA LYS A 64 -4.49 -3.94 0.74
C LYS A 64 -5.16 -4.91 1.71
N LEU A 65 -5.49 -4.43 2.92
CA LEU A 65 -6.05 -5.25 3.98
C LEU A 65 -7.42 -5.84 3.63
N ALA A 66 -8.24 -5.09 2.89
CA ALA A 66 -9.52 -5.59 2.40
C ALA A 66 -9.37 -6.85 1.54
N VAL A 67 -8.23 -7.07 0.90
CA VAL A 67 -7.98 -8.27 0.11
C VAL A 67 -7.20 -9.31 0.92
N THR A 68 -6.08 -8.92 1.53
CA THR A 68 -5.22 -9.87 2.26
C THR A 68 -5.93 -10.52 3.44
N GLU A 69 -6.64 -9.74 4.26
CA GLU A 69 -7.21 -10.23 5.51
C GLU A 69 -8.49 -11.04 5.28
N TYR A 70 -9.20 -10.81 4.18
CA TYR A 70 -10.37 -11.61 3.82
C TYR A 70 -9.96 -12.97 3.26
N ILE A 71 -8.85 -13.05 2.51
CA ILE A 71 -8.28 -14.33 2.04
C ILE A 71 -7.60 -15.10 3.17
N ALA A 72 -6.91 -14.42 4.09
CA ALA A 72 -6.10 -15.04 5.15
C ALA A 72 -6.92 -15.83 6.19
N ASP A 73 -6.23 -16.69 6.95
CA ASP A 73 -6.82 -17.52 8.00
C ASP A 73 -6.91 -16.86 9.39
N ASP A 74 -6.56 -15.59 9.49
CA ASP A 74 -6.58 -14.84 10.75
C ASP A 74 -7.93 -14.16 11.02
N CYS A 75 -8.77 -14.01 9.98
CA CYS A 75 -10.12 -13.48 10.08
C CYS A 75 -11.17 -14.50 9.66
N VAL A 76 -12.32 -14.45 10.33
CA VAL A 76 -13.54 -15.18 9.97
C VAL A 76 -14.64 -14.15 9.73
N GLN A 77 -15.30 -14.28 8.58
CA GLN A 77 -16.42 -13.40 8.20
C GLN A 77 -17.57 -13.56 9.19
N GLY A 78 -18.03 -12.45 9.76
CA GLY A 78 -19.24 -12.38 10.57
C GLY A 78 -20.48 -12.23 9.69
N GLY A 79 -21.66 -12.47 10.28
CA GLY A 79 -22.94 -12.31 9.60
C GLY A 79 -23.23 -10.88 9.12
N ASP A 80 -22.44 -9.91 9.58
CA ASP A 80 -22.65 -8.49 9.38
C ASP A 80 -21.72 -7.84 8.33
N SER A 81 -20.97 -8.65 7.61
CA SER A 81 -20.17 -8.19 6.47
C SER A 81 -20.97 -7.56 5.34
N GLY A 82 -22.31 -7.70 5.32
CA GLY A 82 -23.15 -7.14 4.27
C GLY A 82 -22.81 -7.67 2.87
N GLY A 83 -22.15 -8.83 2.80
CA GLY A 83 -21.61 -9.42 1.56
C GLY A 83 -20.16 -9.00 1.25
N ALA A 84 -19.61 -8.00 1.93
CA ALA A 84 -18.23 -7.54 1.71
C ALA A 84 -17.23 -8.68 1.95
N GLY A 85 -16.34 -8.90 0.98
CA GLY A 85 -15.30 -9.91 1.06
C GLY A 85 -15.78 -11.36 1.02
N THR A 86 -17.06 -11.63 0.69
CA THR A 86 -17.61 -13.01 0.68
C THR A 86 -16.84 -13.91 -0.29
N ASP A 87 -16.57 -13.43 -1.50
CA ASP A 87 -15.86 -14.22 -2.51
C ASP A 87 -14.41 -14.46 -2.09
N LEU A 88 -13.75 -13.43 -1.55
CA LEU A 88 -12.39 -13.51 -0.99
C LEU A 88 -12.32 -14.49 0.18
N ALA A 89 -13.30 -14.44 1.09
CA ALA A 89 -13.38 -15.30 2.26
C ALA A 89 -13.72 -16.76 1.90
N GLY A 90 -14.51 -16.95 0.84
CA GLY A 90 -14.85 -18.25 0.28
C GLY A 90 -13.79 -18.85 -0.64
N TRP A 91 -12.77 -18.08 -1.02
CA TRP A 91 -11.82 -18.43 -2.09
C TRP A 91 -12.51 -18.80 -3.41
N VAL A 92 -13.49 -17.98 -3.83
CA VAL A 92 -14.31 -18.16 -5.05
C VAL A 92 -14.29 -16.93 -5.99
N TYR A 93 -13.34 -16.01 -5.79
CA TYR A 93 -13.15 -14.86 -6.68
C TYR A 93 -12.60 -15.26 -8.05
N THR A 94 -12.86 -14.42 -9.05
CA THR A 94 -12.49 -14.63 -10.47
C THR A 94 -11.92 -13.34 -11.05
N ALA A 95 -11.51 -13.36 -12.34
CA ALA A 95 -11.01 -12.18 -13.06
C ALA A 95 -12.04 -11.02 -13.13
N THR A 96 -13.33 -11.30 -12.92
CA THR A 96 -14.40 -10.28 -12.92
C THR A 96 -14.78 -9.80 -11.52
N SER A 97 -14.14 -10.32 -10.46
CA SER A 97 -14.45 -9.89 -9.09
C SER A 97 -14.05 -8.44 -8.85
N GLY A 98 -14.99 -7.66 -8.31
CA GLY A 98 -14.81 -6.23 -8.06
C GLY A 98 -13.61 -5.89 -7.18
N ASP A 99 -13.41 -6.65 -6.09
CA ASP A 99 -12.26 -6.46 -5.18
C ASP A 99 -10.91 -6.62 -5.90
N VAL A 100 -10.81 -7.56 -6.84
CA VAL A 100 -9.58 -7.81 -7.62
C VAL A 100 -9.31 -6.66 -8.58
N SER A 101 -10.33 -6.27 -9.37
CA SER A 101 -10.23 -5.14 -10.30
C SER A 101 -9.95 -3.80 -9.60
N GLY A 102 -10.57 -3.59 -8.42
CA GLY A 102 -10.38 -2.40 -7.60
C GLY A 102 -8.96 -2.31 -7.04
N LEU A 103 -8.38 -3.42 -6.60
CA LEU A 103 -7.01 -3.47 -6.12
C LEU A 103 -5.99 -3.16 -7.23
N TRP A 104 -6.18 -3.74 -8.42
CA TRP A 104 -5.37 -3.45 -9.61
C TRP A 104 -5.42 -1.95 -9.96
N ALA A 105 -6.63 -1.40 -10.11
CA ALA A 105 -6.84 0.00 -10.44
C ALA A 105 -6.29 0.95 -9.36
N HIS A 106 -6.37 0.56 -8.08
CA HIS A 106 -5.82 1.34 -6.97
C HIS A 106 -4.31 1.58 -7.14
N TYR A 107 -3.53 0.52 -7.34
CA TYR A 107 -2.08 0.63 -7.44
C TYR A 107 -1.63 1.27 -8.76
N TYR A 108 -2.25 0.94 -9.90
CA TYR A 108 -1.96 1.67 -11.15
C TYR A 108 -2.36 3.14 -11.09
N GLY A 109 -3.39 3.49 -10.29
CA GLY A 109 -3.76 4.86 -9.99
C GLY A 109 -2.71 5.63 -9.18
N ILE A 110 -1.94 4.96 -8.32
CA ILE A 110 -0.77 5.52 -7.61
C ILE A 110 0.40 5.70 -8.58
N ILE A 111 0.70 4.66 -9.37
CA ILE A 111 1.77 4.66 -10.38
C ILE A 111 1.58 5.81 -11.37
N ASN A 112 0.36 6.00 -11.88
CA ASN A 112 0.05 7.10 -12.80
C ASN A 112 0.34 8.48 -12.18
N GLN A 113 -0.06 8.71 -10.92
CA GLN A 113 0.25 10.00 -10.25
C GLN A 113 1.75 10.20 -10.06
N ALA A 114 2.46 9.15 -9.62
CA ALA A 114 3.91 9.20 -9.47
C ALA A 114 4.59 9.48 -10.82
N ASN A 115 4.16 8.83 -11.90
CA ASN A 115 4.70 9.06 -13.24
C ASN A 115 4.46 10.49 -13.74
N ARG A 116 3.31 11.11 -13.41
CA ARG A 116 3.09 12.53 -13.73
C ARG A 116 4.07 13.43 -12.98
N VAL A 117 4.26 13.21 -11.68
CA VAL A 117 5.26 13.96 -10.89
C VAL A 117 6.66 13.78 -11.48
N LEU A 118 7.07 12.55 -11.80
CA LEU A 118 8.39 12.25 -12.33
C LEU A 118 8.59 12.73 -13.78
N ASN A 119 7.51 12.93 -14.54
CA ASN A 119 7.57 13.46 -15.90
C ASN A 119 7.65 15.01 -15.93
N TYR A 120 6.89 15.68 -15.07
CA TYR A 120 6.78 17.15 -15.10
C TYR A 120 7.64 17.84 -14.05
N GLY A 121 7.84 17.24 -12.88
CA GLY A 121 8.65 17.79 -11.79
C GLY A 121 10.08 18.17 -12.22
N PRO A 122 10.83 17.33 -12.96
CA PRO A 122 12.18 17.69 -13.42
C PRO A 122 12.25 18.88 -14.38
N LYS A 123 11.11 19.34 -14.91
CA LYS A 123 11.03 20.51 -15.81
C LYS A 123 10.82 21.82 -15.04
N VAL A 124 10.50 21.73 -13.75
CA VAL A 124 10.27 22.87 -12.86
C VAL A 124 11.61 23.46 -12.43
N LYS A 125 11.73 24.78 -12.53
CA LYS A 125 12.92 25.51 -12.06
C LYS A 125 12.66 26.00 -10.63
N PRO A 126 13.40 25.51 -9.63
CA PRO A 126 13.34 26.07 -8.28
C PRO A 126 13.93 27.49 -8.26
N LEU A 127 13.38 28.34 -7.42
CA LEU A 127 13.78 29.75 -7.29
C LEU A 127 14.88 29.96 -6.25
N ASN A 128 15.06 29.00 -5.34
CA ASN A 128 16.02 29.06 -4.23
C ASN A 128 16.38 27.63 -3.74
N ALA A 129 17.29 27.53 -2.77
CA ALA A 129 17.76 26.24 -2.24
C ALA A 129 16.69 25.44 -1.47
N GLU A 130 15.72 26.12 -0.86
CA GLU A 130 14.58 25.51 -0.16
C GLU A 130 13.67 24.81 -1.18
N GLU A 131 13.34 25.50 -2.27
CA GLU A 131 12.56 24.93 -3.38
C GLU A 131 13.30 23.80 -4.10
N GLU A 132 14.62 23.90 -4.28
CA GLU A 132 15.42 22.79 -4.82
C GLU A 132 15.30 21.55 -3.93
N THR A 133 15.42 21.73 -2.61
CA THR A 133 15.24 20.65 -1.64
C THR A 133 13.83 20.07 -1.71
N SER A 134 12.80 20.91 -1.68
CA SER A 134 11.39 20.47 -1.75
C SER A 134 11.08 19.73 -3.05
N LEU A 135 11.64 20.18 -4.18
CA LEU A 135 11.51 19.49 -5.47
C LEU A 135 12.20 18.12 -5.43
N GLN A 136 13.44 18.05 -4.94
CA GLN A 136 14.18 16.79 -4.80
C GLN A 136 13.42 15.79 -3.93
N VAL A 137 12.91 16.22 -2.79
CA VAL A 137 12.10 15.38 -1.87
C VAL A 137 10.81 14.91 -2.52
N SER A 138 10.16 15.77 -3.28
CA SER A 138 8.93 15.44 -4.02
C SER A 138 9.20 14.35 -5.07
N LEU A 139 10.30 14.45 -5.82
CA LEU A 139 10.72 13.44 -6.79
C LEU A 139 11.09 12.12 -6.11
N GLY A 140 11.86 12.16 -5.02
CA GLY A 140 12.22 10.98 -4.24
C GLY A 140 11.00 10.24 -3.69
N THR A 141 10.02 11.00 -3.18
CA THR A 141 8.75 10.45 -2.70
C THR A 141 7.94 9.81 -3.82
N ALA A 142 7.90 10.41 -5.01
CA ALA A 142 7.22 9.82 -6.17
C ALA A 142 7.88 8.51 -6.62
N TYR A 143 9.22 8.44 -6.65
CA TYR A 143 9.94 7.18 -6.91
C TYR A 143 9.60 6.11 -5.87
N PHE A 144 9.55 6.46 -4.58
CA PHE A 144 9.17 5.53 -3.52
C PHE A 144 7.76 4.94 -3.73
N PHE A 145 6.75 5.80 -3.95
CA PHE A 145 5.38 5.32 -4.13
C PHE A 145 5.19 4.52 -5.43
N ARG A 146 5.93 4.87 -6.48
CA ARG A 146 5.95 4.07 -7.72
C ARG A 146 6.51 2.69 -7.46
N ALA A 147 7.64 2.59 -6.76
CA ALA A 147 8.24 1.31 -6.39
C ALA A 147 7.30 0.49 -5.48
N TYR A 148 6.70 1.12 -4.47
CA TYR A 148 5.74 0.50 -3.56
C TYR A 148 4.55 -0.10 -4.30
N ALA A 149 3.90 0.68 -5.17
CA ALA A 149 2.72 0.22 -5.89
C ALA A 149 3.03 -0.91 -6.89
N HIS A 150 4.15 -0.86 -7.61
CA HIS A 150 4.58 -1.97 -8.46
C HIS A 150 4.91 -3.22 -7.65
N PHE A 151 5.55 -3.08 -6.48
CA PHE A 151 5.86 -4.22 -5.62
C PHE A 151 4.60 -4.90 -5.07
N GLU A 152 3.61 -4.13 -4.61
CA GLU A 152 2.34 -4.70 -4.14
C GLU A 152 1.60 -5.41 -5.30
N LEU A 153 1.52 -4.79 -6.48
CA LEU A 153 0.98 -5.45 -7.69
C LEU A 153 1.70 -6.77 -8.00
N LEU A 154 3.03 -6.76 -7.98
CA LEU A 154 3.83 -7.96 -8.22
C LEU A 154 3.48 -9.05 -7.20
N CYS A 155 3.35 -8.72 -5.92
CA CYS A 155 3.01 -9.67 -4.87
C CYS A 155 1.61 -10.28 -5.07
N PHE A 156 0.61 -9.49 -5.45
CA PHE A 156 -0.76 -9.99 -5.63
C PHE A 156 -0.97 -10.78 -6.92
N PHE A 157 -0.39 -10.33 -8.03
CA PHE A 157 -0.76 -10.76 -9.38
C PHE A 157 0.30 -11.59 -10.11
N SER A 158 1.35 -12.03 -9.42
CA SER A 158 2.37 -12.90 -10.01
C SER A 158 2.89 -13.94 -9.03
N ASP A 159 3.54 -14.97 -9.55
CA ASP A 159 4.43 -15.82 -8.77
C ASP A 159 5.73 -15.05 -8.46
N PHE A 160 5.64 -14.11 -7.52
CA PHE A 160 6.72 -13.19 -7.15
C PHE A 160 7.99 -13.89 -6.62
N SER A 161 7.97 -15.21 -6.43
CA SER A 161 9.13 -16.01 -6.03
C SER A 161 9.92 -16.61 -7.20
N ASN A 162 9.45 -16.41 -8.43
CA ASN A 162 10.01 -16.98 -9.66
C ASN A 162 10.31 -15.86 -10.68
N ASP A 163 11.59 -15.54 -10.85
CA ASP A 163 12.04 -14.43 -11.71
C ASP A 163 11.60 -14.59 -13.18
N ASP A 164 11.45 -15.82 -13.67
CA ASP A 164 11.08 -16.14 -15.06
C ASP A 164 9.56 -16.15 -15.30
N ALA A 165 8.75 -16.08 -14.23
CA ALA A 165 7.31 -15.99 -14.35
C ALA A 165 6.87 -14.66 -14.94
N LEU A 166 5.66 -14.61 -15.51
CA LEU A 166 5.02 -13.35 -15.85
C LEU A 166 4.71 -12.58 -14.56
N GLY A 167 5.19 -11.35 -14.51
CA GLY A 167 5.00 -10.37 -13.45
C GLY A 167 3.78 -9.50 -13.74
N ILE A 168 4.02 -8.20 -13.84
CA ILE A 168 2.99 -7.19 -14.12
C ILE A 168 3.52 -6.21 -15.18
N PRO A 169 2.68 -5.46 -15.88
CA PRO A 169 3.15 -4.36 -16.72
C PRO A 169 3.87 -3.30 -15.87
N TYR A 170 5.16 -3.13 -16.07
CA TYR A 170 5.96 -2.15 -15.35
C TYR A 170 5.91 -0.79 -16.04
N VAL A 171 5.04 0.10 -15.55
CA VAL A 171 4.81 1.40 -16.17
C VAL A 171 5.68 2.48 -15.52
N SER A 172 6.79 2.81 -16.17
CA SER A 172 7.84 3.72 -15.66
C SER A 172 7.78 5.16 -16.20
N HIS A 173 6.80 5.47 -17.05
CA HIS A 173 6.63 6.81 -17.63
C HIS A 173 5.15 7.14 -17.79
N TYR A 174 4.85 8.43 -17.92
CA TYR A 174 3.50 8.90 -18.18
C TYR A 174 3.14 8.67 -19.66
N HIS A 175 2.01 8.01 -19.89
CA HIS A 175 1.38 7.90 -21.20
C HIS A 175 -0.12 8.17 -21.08
N VAL A 176 -0.71 8.73 -22.13
CA VAL A 176 -2.17 8.97 -22.18
C VAL A 176 -2.91 7.67 -22.52
N VAL A 177 -2.34 6.85 -23.40
CA VAL A 177 -2.80 5.52 -23.78
C VAL A 177 -1.58 4.63 -24.01
N GLY A 178 -1.60 3.40 -23.52
CA GLY A 178 -0.57 2.40 -23.72
C GLY A 178 -1.12 1.00 -23.52
N ASN A 179 -0.53 0.01 -24.20
CA ASN A 179 -0.88 -1.41 -24.08
C ASN A 179 0.37 -2.22 -23.68
N PRO A 180 0.96 -1.96 -22.49
CA PRO A 180 2.18 -2.64 -22.08
C PRO A 180 1.90 -4.12 -21.78
N PRO A 181 2.75 -5.05 -22.26
CA PRO A 181 2.67 -6.45 -21.86
C PRO A 181 3.06 -6.64 -20.40
N ARG A 182 2.83 -7.84 -19.86
CA ARG A 182 3.37 -8.23 -18.54
C ARG A 182 4.89 -8.40 -18.63
N ASP A 183 5.64 -7.64 -17.84
CA ASP A 183 7.07 -7.86 -17.67
C ASP A 183 7.35 -9.13 -16.86
N LYS A 184 8.58 -9.63 -16.92
CA LYS A 184 9.03 -10.73 -16.07
C LYS A 184 9.20 -10.27 -14.62
N VAL A 185 8.94 -11.17 -13.67
CA VAL A 185 9.08 -10.88 -12.23
C VAL A 185 10.47 -10.34 -11.88
N GLY A 186 11.53 -10.96 -12.41
CA GLY A 186 12.91 -10.50 -12.18
C GLY A 186 13.15 -9.07 -12.68
N ALA A 187 12.64 -8.74 -13.86
CA ALA A 187 12.74 -7.39 -14.43
C ALA A 187 11.96 -6.35 -13.60
N CYS A 188 10.78 -6.71 -13.08
CA CYS A 188 10.04 -5.86 -12.15
C CYS A 188 10.86 -5.57 -10.89
N TYR A 189 11.49 -6.58 -10.28
CA TYR A 189 12.34 -6.39 -9.10
C TYR A 189 13.51 -5.44 -9.35
N GLU A 190 14.19 -5.55 -10.49
CA GLU A 190 15.28 -4.66 -10.87
C GLU A 190 14.83 -3.20 -10.97
N GLN A 191 13.68 -2.95 -11.59
CA GLN A 191 13.13 -1.60 -11.71
C GLN A 191 12.64 -1.05 -10.38
N ILE A 192 12.01 -1.87 -9.54
CA ILE A 192 11.62 -1.51 -8.16
C ILE A 192 12.86 -1.04 -7.38
N MET A 193 13.93 -1.83 -7.38
CA MET A 193 15.17 -1.48 -6.67
C MET A 193 15.87 -0.25 -7.25
N THR A 194 15.77 -0.03 -8.56
CA THR A 194 16.26 1.19 -9.22
C THR A 194 15.50 2.42 -8.73
N ASP A 195 14.17 2.38 -8.69
CA ASP A 195 13.34 3.47 -8.18
C ASP A 195 13.60 3.71 -6.69
N LEU A 196 13.72 2.66 -5.87
CA LEU A 196 14.08 2.80 -4.45
C LEU A 196 15.48 3.39 -4.25
N THR A 197 16.40 3.18 -5.17
CA THR A 197 17.73 3.81 -5.12
C THR A 197 17.67 5.29 -5.41
N ARG A 198 16.96 5.69 -6.46
CA ARG A 198 16.69 7.11 -6.72
C ARG A 198 15.97 7.78 -5.57
N ALA A 199 14.96 7.11 -4.99
CA ALA A 199 14.24 7.60 -3.83
C ALA A 199 15.18 7.81 -2.64
N TYR A 200 16.00 6.83 -2.30
CA TYR A 200 16.97 6.92 -1.21
C TYR A 200 17.92 8.10 -1.38
N ASP A 201 18.50 8.24 -2.57
CA ASP A 201 19.47 9.29 -2.89
C ASP A 201 18.81 10.67 -2.87
N MET A 202 17.59 10.80 -3.38
CA MET A 202 16.86 12.07 -3.37
C MET A 202 16.35 12.46 -1.98
N LEU A 203 16.15 11.49 -1.09
CA LEU A 203 15.73 11.76 0.29
C LEU A 203 16.92 12.04 1.22
N THR A 204 18.17 11.96 0.75
CA THR A 204 19.39 12.32 1.53
C THR A 204 19.41 13.78 1.99
N VAL A 205 18.65 14.67 1.34
CA VAL A 205 18.60 16.12 1.62
C VAL A 205 17.36 16.52 2.45
N ALA A 206 16.52 15.56 2.85
CA ALA A 206 15.18 15.79 3.41
C ALA A 206 15.11 15.78 4.95
N ALA A 207 15.74 16.74 5.59
CA ALA A 207 15.34 17.20 6.92
C ALA A 207 14.96 18.69 7.05
N PRO A 208 15.00 19.57 6.02
CA PRO A 208 14.55 20.95 6.22
C PRO A 208 13.06 21.28 5.97
N ASP A 209 12.37 20.81 4.92
CA ASP A 209 11.12 21.53 4.50
C ASP A 209 9.81 20.71 4.45
N LEU A 210 9.80 19.53 5.08
CA LEU A 210 8.61 19.13 5.85
C LEU A 210 8.66 19.68 7.29
N ALA A 211 9.69 20.47 7.62
CA ALA A 211 10.12 20.77 8.99
C ALA A 211 9.72 22.14 9.53
N ALA A 212 8.63 22.74 9.03
CA ALA A 212 7.86 23.67 9.87
C ALA A 212 7.00 22.90 10.89
N ASP A 213 6.41 21.76 10.47
CA ASP A 213 5.65 20.86 11.37
C ASP A 213 6.50 19.67 11.86
N ASN A 214 7.51 19.21 11.09
CA ASN A 214 8.33 18.05 11.48
C ASN A 214 9.46 18.33 12.47
N LYS A 215 9.97 19.57 12.59
CA LYS A 215 11.03 19.87 13.59
C LYS A 215 10.52 19.84 15.03
N ALA A 216 9.20 19.90 15.23
CA ALA A 216 8.57 19.82 16.54
C ALA A 216 8.00 18.42 16.88
N THR A 217 7.94 17.45 15.94
CA THR A 217 7.03 16.29 16.08
C THR A 217 7.56 14.88 15.80
N ASN A 218 8.79 14.63 15.32
CA ASN A 218 9.19 13.25 14.91
C ASN A 218 8.17 12.64 13.92
N SER A 219 7.80 13.37 12.86
CA SER A 219 6.70 12.96 12.00
C SER A 219 7.02 11.72 11.17
N THR A 220 6.39 10.61 11.55
CA THR A 220 6.37 9.35 10.81
C THR A 220 5.40 9.38 9.62
N ALA A 221 4.81 10.54 9.31
CA ALA A 221 3.78 10.69 8.28
C ALA A 221 4.32 10.87 6.85
N TYR A 222 5.64 11.00 6.70
CA TYR A 222 6.29 11.25 5.41
C TYR A 222 7.42 10.26 5.15
N ILE A 223 7.70 10.00 3.87
CA ILE A 223 8.76 9.08 3.45
C ILE A 223 10.13 9.63 3.87
N SER A 224 10.88 8.78 4.56
CA SER A 224 12.27 9.00 4.96
C SER A 224 13.18 7.94 4.33
N GLN A 225 14.50 8.12 4.45
CA GLN A 225 15.45 7.08 4.05
C GLN A 225 15.22 5.76 4.81
N ALA A 226 14.80 5.82 6.08
CA ALA A 226 14.44 4.64 6.85
C ALA A 226 13.21 3.92 6.27
N ALA A 227 12.22 4.66 5.75
CA ALA A 227 11.07 4.08 5.05
C ALA A 227 11.48 3.43 3.72
N VAL A 228 12.41 4.05 2.97
CA VAL A 228 12.98 3.45 1.75
C VAL A 228 13.72 2.16 2.06
N ASP A 229 14.58 2.15 3.08
CA ASP A 229 15.28 0.94 3.51
C ASP A 229 14.30 -0.12 4.02
N ALA A 230 13.20 0.27 4.69
CA ALA A 230 12.17 -0.67 5.10
C ALA A 230 11.50 -1.39 3.91
N LEU A 231 11.15 -0.63 2.87
CA LEU A 231 10.60 -1.23 1.64
C LEU A 231 11.66 -2.08 0.91
N ARG A 232 12.91 -1.62 0.80
CA ARG A 232 14.00 -2.42 0.22
C ARG A 232 14.23 -3.72 0.98
N ALA A 233 14.10 -3.72 2.30
CA ALA A 233 14.21 -4.92 3.12
C ALA A 233 13.10 -5.92 2.79
N ARG A 234 11.84 -5.46 2.72
CA ARG A 234 10.67 -6.29 2.35
C ARG A 234 10.80 -6.86 0.95
N VAL A 235 11.14 -6.01 -0.03
CA VAL A 235 11.38 -6.40 -1.43
C VAL A 235 12.48 -7.44 -1.52
N SER A 236 13.62 -7.19 -0.87
CA SER A 236 14.77 -8.11 -0.86
C SER A 236 14.45 -9.45 -0.19
N LEU A 237 13.64 -9.45 0.88
CA LEU A 237 13.20 -10.68 1.53
C LEU A 237 12.35 -11.52 0.56
N TYR A 238 11.39 -10.90 -0.13
CA TYR A 238 10.48 -11.60 -1.03
C TYR A 238 11.20 -12.09 -2.29
N HIS A 239 12.20 -11.33 -2.76
CA HIS A 239 13.12 -11.72 -3.83
C HIS A 239 14.24 -12.70 -3.39
N LYS A 240 14.20 -13.16 -2.14
CA LYS A 240 15.18 -14.10 -1.55
C LYS A 240 16.63 -13.59 -1.57
N LYS A 241 16.83 -12.27 -1.60
CA LYS A 241 18.13 -11.60 -1.47
C LYS A 241 18.42 -11.35 0.02
N TYR A 242 18.56 -12.42 0.79
CA TYR A 242 18.59 -12.37 2.26
C TYR A 242 19.70 -11.48 2.84
N THR A 243 20.90 -11.46 2.25
CA THR A 243 21.97 -10.56 2.70
C THR A 243 21.57 -9.08 2.61
N HIS A 244 20.95 -8.67 1.50
CA HIS A 244 20.43 -7.31 1.35
C HIS A 244 19.24 -7.03 2.26
N ALA A 245 18.33 -8.00 2.41
CA ALA A 245 17.20 -7.89 3.32
C ALA A 245 17.66 -7.60 4.76
N TYR A 246 18.67 -8.31 5.24
CA TYR A 246 19.26 -8.06 6.56
C TYR A 246 19.89 -6.67 6.68
N ILE A 247 20.66 -6.23 5.67
CA ILE A 247 21.32 -4.91 5.70
C ILE A 247 20.28 -3.79 5.76
N TYR A 248 19.30 -3.80 4.85
CA TYR A 248 18.28 -2.76 4.79
C TYR A 248 17.36 -2.77 6.01
N ALA A 249 16.96 -3.96 6.51
CA ALA A 249 16.21 -4.07 7.74
C ALA A 249 16.98 -3.49 8.94
N SER A 250 18.29 -3.80 9.04
CA SER A 250 19.16 -3.31 10.10
C SER A 250 19.35 -1.79 10.05
N ASN A 251 19.40 -1.19 8.85
CA ASN A 251 19.42 0.26 8.69
C ASN A 251 18.13 0.90 9.21
N ALA A 252 16.98 0.40 8.79
CA ALA A 252 15.68 0.92 9.21
C ALA A 252 15.46 0.74 10.73
N LEU A 253 15.88 -0.40 11.30
CA LEU A 253 15.82 -0.67 12.74
C LEU A 253 16.62 0.32 13.56
N ARG A 254 17.86 0.63 13.15
CA ARG A 254 18.73 1.57 13.88
C ARG A 254 18.15 2.98 13.98
N ALA A 255 17.27 3.36 13.06
CA ALA A 255 16.66 4.67 13.06
C ALA A 255 15.53 4.83 14.11
N VAL A 256 14.81 3.74 14.44
CA VAL A 256 13.57 3.82 15.25
C VAL A 256 13.58 2.91 16.48
N GLY A 257 14.10 1.68 16.36
CA GLY A 257 13.94 0.63 17.37
C GLY A 257 12.52 0.08 17.45
N ILE A 258 12.34 -1.10 18.07
CA ILE A 258 11.01 -1.70 18.30
C ILE A 258 10.27 -1.03 19.46
N ALA A 259 8.94 -1.03 19.42
CA ALA A 259 8.12 -0.56 20.52
C ALA A 259 8.33 -1.43 21.76
N LYS A 260 8.48 -0.77 22.91
CA LYS A 260 8.62 -1.42 24.21
C LYS A 260 7.31 -1.99 24.71
N LEU A 261 7.38 -2.92 25.65
CA LEU A 261 6.21 -3.60 26.22
C LEU A 261 5.08 -2.63 26.61
N GLY A 262 5.41 -1.54 27.32
CA GLY A 262 4.43 -0.53 27.76
C GLY A 262 3.91 0.41 26.66
N GLU A 263 4.42 0.32 25.43
CA GLU A 263 4.07 1.21 24.32
C GLU A 263 3.10 0.58 23.32
N VAL A 264 2.95 -0.76 23.34
CA VAL A 264 2.14 -1.52 22.36
C VAL A 264 0.72 -1.00 22.29
N GLN A 265 0.05 -0.77 23.43
CA GLN A 265 -1.32 -0.26 23.43
C GLN A 265 -1.40 1.14 22.81
N ASN A 266 -0.50 2.05 23.19
CA ASN A 266 -0.52 3.43 22.72
C ASN A 266 -0.16 3.56 21.24
N LEU A 267 0.63 2.63 20.69
CA LEU A 267 0.86 2.52 19.25
C LEU A 267 -0.45 2.29 18.47
N TRP A 268 -1.31 1.37 18.94
CA TRP A 268 -2.57 1.02 18.28
C TRP A 268 -3.73 1.97 18.62
N LEU A 269 -3.47 2.98 19.46
CA LEU A 269 -4.36 4.11 19.73
C LEU A 269 -3.89 5.43 19.09
N ASP A 270 -2.82 5.40 18.28
CA ASP A 270 -2.13 6.60 17.75
C ASP A 270 -1.69 7.61 18.82
N LYS A 271 -1.47 7.14 20.05
CA LYS A 271 -0.95 7.93 21.17
C LYS A 271 0.59 7.88 21.27
N SER A 272 1.22 7.03 20.47
CA SER A 272 2.68 6.91 20.36
C SER A 272 3.09 6.56 18.93
N ASN A 273 4.28 7.02 18.52
CA ASN A 273 4.94 6.62 17.28
C ASN A 273 6.02 5.54 17.52
N ALA A 274 6.11 4.96 18.72
CA ALA A 274 7.06 3.91 19.04
C ALA A 274 7.00 2.77 18.01
N GLY A 275 8.16 2.32 17.52
CA GLY A 275 8.24 1.29 16.49
C GLY A 275 7.73 1.71 15.11
N THR A 276 7.20 2.92 14.89
CA THR A 276 6.67 3.34 13.59
C THR A 276 7.75 3.97 12.72
N ILE A 277 8.02 3.37 11.55
CA ILE A 277 8.97 3.91 10.56
C ILE A 277 8.24 4.87 9.61
N PHE A 278 7.08 4.45 9.11
CA PHE A 278 6.25 5.26 8.22
C PHE A 278 4.77 4.88 8.36
N LYS A 279 3.92 5.90 8.40
CA LYS A 279 2.46 5.78 8.40
C LYS A 279 1.82 6.80 7.45
N LEU A 280 0.66 6.46 6.90
CA LEU A 280 -0.17 7.42 6.17
C LEU A 280 -1.11 8.09 7.16
N SER A 281 -1.05 9.42 7.25
CA SER A 281 -1.93 10.15 8.15
C SER A 281 -3.40 10.09 7.71
N ARG A 282 -4.31 9.91 8.66
CA ARG A 282 -5.77 9.84 8.48
C ARG A 282 -6.46 10.84 9.42
N PRO A 283 -6.46 12.15 9.08
CA PRO A 283 -7.22 13.14 9.82
C PRO A 283 -8.74 12.86 9.77
N ALA A 284 -9.50 13.53 10.63
CA ALA A 284 -10.96 13.41 10.67
C ALA A 284 -11.58 13.60 9.26
N GLY A 285 -12.53 12.74 8.91
CA GLY A 285 -13.12 12.68 7.57
C GLY A 285 -12.37 11.80 6.55
N SER A 286 -11.20 11.26 6.91
CA SER A 286 -10.45 10.30 6.08
C SER A 286 -11.02 8.87 6.19
N SER A 287 -10.44 7.94 5.43
CA SER A 287 -10.77 6.51 5.50
C SER A 287 -10.52 5.93 6.89
N THR A 288 -11.43 5.04 7.31
CA THR A 288 -11.35 4.33 8.60
C THR A 288 -10.95 2.87 8.39
N ILE A 289 -9.69 2.55 8.59
CA ILE A 289 -9.15 1.19 8.36
C ILE A 289 -9.82 0.13 9.24
N GLY A 290 -10.13 0.42 10.50
CA GLY A 290 -10.78 -0.53 11.42
C GLY A 290 -12.18 -0.97 11.01
N THR A 291 -12.86 -0.21 10.14
CA THR A 291 -14.17 -0.59 9.62
C THR A 291 -14.14 -1.76 8.65
N LEU A 292 -12.96 -2.32 8.34
CA LEU A 292 -12.86 -3.64 7.71
C LEU A 292 -13.35 -4.75 8.66
N PHE A 293 -13.22 -4.55 9.98
CA PHE A 293 -13.43 -5.59 10.97
C PHE A 293 -14.55 -5.28 11.97
N VAL A 294 -14.85 -3.99 12.20
CA VAL A 294 -15.85 -3.54 13.18
C VAL A 294 -16.81 -2.52 12.55
N GLY A 295 -18.11 -2.71 12.79
CA GLY A 295 -19.18 -1.84 12.29
C GLY A 295 -19.21 -0.51 13.02
N ARG A 296 -19.86 0.50 12.41
CA ARG A 296 -20.05 1.82 13.06
C ARG A 296 -20.97 1.77 14.29
N ASP A 297 -21.72 0.68 14.43
CA ASP A 297 -22.56 0.31 15.57
C ASP A 297 -21.80 -0.58 16.58
N TYR A 298 -20.47 -0.68 16.47
CA TYR A 298 -19.60 -1.48 17.34
C TYR A 298 -19.83 -2.99 17.21
N SER A 299 -20.49 -3.47 16.15
CA SER A 299 -20.64 -4.89 15.90
C SER A 299 -19.38 -5.49 15.27
N SER A 300 -19.11 -6.78 15.50
CA SER A 300 -18.11 -7.52 14.74
C SER A 300 -18.56 -7.74 13.29
N VAL A 301 -17.76 -7.26 12.33
CA VAL A 301 -17.91 -7.55 10.89
C VAL A 301 -17.05 -8.74 10.50
N PHE A 302 -15.81 -8.76 10.97
CA PHE A 302 -14.89 -9.90 10.91
C PHE A 302 -14.33 -10.12 12.31
N ARG A 303 -14.23 -11.39 12.70
CA ARG A 303 -13.71 -11.81 14.00
C ARG A 303 -12.35 -12.50 13.84
N PRO A 304 -11.47 -12.46 14.86
CA PRO A 304 -10.28 -13.30 14.87
C PRO A 304 -10.66 -14.79 14.80
N SER A 305 -9.86 -15.59 14.08
CA SER A 305 -10.01 -17.04 14.06
C SER A 305 -9.61 -17.66 15.40
N ASN A 306 -10.13 -18.84 15.70
CA ASN A 306 -9.78 -19.57 16.92
C ASN A 306 -8.30 -19.99 16.91
N GLU A 307 -7.80 -20.38 15.74
CA GLU A 307 -6.43 -20.80 15.48
C GLU A 307 -5.42 -19.68 15.75
N LEU A 308 -5.76 -18.42 15.38
CA LEU A 308 -4.96 -17.25 15.70
C LEU A 308 -4.98 -16.97 17.21
N ARG A 309 -6.17 -16.90 17.83
CA ARG A 309 -6.27 -16.57 19.27
C ARG A 309 -5.52 -17.56 20.15
N ALA A 310 -5.51 -18.84 19.78
CA ALA A 310 -4.77 -19.88 20.48
C ALA A 310 -3.23 -19.69 20.46
N GLN A 311 -2.69 -18.77 19.65
CA GLN A 311 -1.26 -18.48 19.61
C GLN A 311 -0.80 -17.54 20.73
N PHE A 312 -1.71 -16.78 21.34
CA PHE A 312 -1.40 -15.80 22.37
C PHE A 312 -1.50 -16.42 23.77
N SER A 313 -0.47 -16.22 24.59
CA SER A 313 -0.54 -16.55 26.02
C SER A 313 -1.27 -15.45 26.80
N GLU A 314 -1.74 -15.76 28.00
CA GLU A 314 -2.37 -14.75 28.89
C GLU A 314 -1.43 -13.59 29.25
N LYS A 315 -0.11 -13.80 29.20
CA LYS A 315 0.91 -12.78 29.47
C LYS A 315 1.36 -12.01 28.23
N ASP A 316 0.81 -12.33 27.06
CA ASP A 316 1.14 -11.62 25.83
C ASP A 316 0.29 -10.34 25.73
N VAL A 317 0.96 -9.18 25.83
CA VAL A 317 0.30 -7.86 25.87
C VAL A 317 -0.45 -7.53 24.57
N ARG A 318 -0.15 -8.24 23.48
CA ARG A 318 -0.83 -8.04 22.19
C ARG A 318 -2.27 -8.53 22.22
N GLY A 319 -2.54 -9.65 22.90
CA GLY A 319 -3.87 -10.25 22.97
C GLY A 319 -4.98 -9.24 23.27
N PRO A 320 -4.97 -8.58 24.43
CA PRO A 320 -5.99 -7.60 24.81
C PRO A 320 -5.98 -6.31 23.96
N VAL A 321 -4.90 -6.01 23.23
CA VAL A 321 -4.84 -4.87 22.30
C VAL A 321 -5.41 -5.24 20.93
N PHE A 322 -5.24 -6.50 20.51
CA PHE A 322 -5.55 -6.95 19.17
C PHE A 322 -6.99 -7.42 19.04
N PHE A 323 -7.54 -8.02 20.09
CA PHE A 323 -8.92 -8.47 20.09
C PHE A 323 -9.54 -8.42 21.48
N GLU A 324 -10.84 -8.17 21.52
CA GLU A 324 -11.62 -8.13 22.76
C GLU A 324 -12.96 -8.83 22.62
N TYR A 325 -13.64 -9.05 23.73
CA TYR A 325 -14.96 -9.67 23.74
C TYR A 325 -16.06 -8.60 23.54
N GLY A 326 -16.89 -8.78 22.54
CA GLY A 326 -17.98 -7.88 22.20
C GLY A 326 -19.18 -8.63 21.64
N ARG A 327 -19.87 -8.03 20.66
CA ARG A 327 -21.07 -8.62 20.06
C ARG A 327 -21.05 -8.50 18.55
N ASP A 328 -21.73 -9.40 17.87
CA ASP A 328 -22.17 -9.18 16.50
C ASP A 328 -23.43 -8.28 16.49
N ARG A 329 -23.94 -7.94 15.30
CA ARG A 329 -25.14 -7.10 15.18
C ARG A 329 -26.43 -7.79 15.59
N ALA A 330 -26.46 -9.12 15.61
CA ALA A 330 -27.56 -9.87 16.20
C ALA A 330 -27.50 -9.85 17.75
N GLY A 331 -26.46 -9.26 18.32
CA GLY A 331 -26.22 -9.18 19.76
C GLY A 331 -25.58 -10.44 20.33
N ALA A 332 -25.19 -11.41 19.49
CA ALA A 332 -24.53 -12.63 19.94
C ALA A 332 -23.09 -12.32 20.40
N PRO A 333 -22.66 -12.86 21.54
CA PRO A 333 -21.31 -12.66 22.03
C PRO A 333 -20.24 -13.21 21.06
N VAL A 334 -19.23 -12.40 20.74
CA VAL A 334 -18.18 -12.78 19.79
C VAL A 334 -16.87 -12.05 20.10
N TRP A 335 -15.75 -12.63 19.66
CA TRP A 335 -14.47 -11.92 19.65
C TRP A 335 -14.45 -10.90 18.52
N MET A 336 -13.95 -9.70 18.81
CA MET A 336 -13.82 -8.60 17.86
C MET A 336 -12.35 -8.32 17.58
N VAL A 337 -12.04 -7.89 16.36
CA VAL A 337 -10.72 -7.35 16.03
C VAL A 337 -10.65 -5.90 16.49
N THR A 338 -9.75 -5.58 17.41
CA THR A 338 -9.61 -4.24 17.99
C THR A 338 -8.26 -3.57 17.73
N LYS A 339 -7.31 -4.28 17.11
CA LYS A 339 -6.00 -3.72 16.70
C LYS A 339 -6.13 -2.41 15.92
N TRP A 340 -7.15 -2.33 15.06
CA TRP A 340 -7.45 -1.15 14.24
C TRP A 340 -8.67 -0.36 14.72
N PHE A 341 -9.11 -0.52 15.97
CA PHE A 341 -10.35 0.07 16.46
C PHE A 341 -10.28 1.60 16.64
N GLY A 342 -9.18 2.11 17.18
CA GLY A 342 -9.02 3.54 17.44
C GLY A 342 -9.90 4.05 18.58
N ASP A 343 -10.55 5.20 18.37
CA ASP A 343 -11.41 5.82 19.36
C ASP A 343 -12.89 5.50 19.09
N ALA A 344 -13.65 5.28 20.15
CA ALA A 344 -15.09 5.04 20.13
C ALA A 344 -15.87 6.15 19.36
N SER A 345 -15.47 7.41 19.50
CA SER A 345 -16.12 8.54 18.80
C SER A 345 -15.90 8.55 17.29
N ASP A 346 -14.89 7.83 16.78
CA ASP A 346 -14.59 7.71 15.36
C ASP A 346 -13.98 6.34 15.01
N ILE A 347 -14.84 5.32 15.09
CA ILE A 347 -14.46 3.91 14.98
C ILE A 347 -13.64 3.66 13.72
N GLY A 348 -12.49 3.03 13.93
CA GLY A 348 -11.59 2.58 12.90
C GLY A 348 -10.73 3.69 12.30
N ARG A 349 -10.81 4.94 12.80
CA ARG A 349 -9.91 6.01 12.37
C ARG A 349 -8.59 5.93 13.12
N LEU A 350 -7.59 5.41 12.41
CA LEU A 350 -6.19 5.40 12.82
C LEU A 350 -5.33 5.71 11.60
N ASP A 351 -4.16 6.29 11.83
CA ASP A 351 -3.11 6.41 10.85
C ASP A 351 -2.66 5.01 10.42
N GLU A 352 -2.53 4.84 9.10
CA GLU A 352 -2.25 3.55 8.49
C GLU A 352 -0.74 3.28 8.54
N LYS A 353 -0.31 2.44 9.48
CA LYS A 353 1.10 2.09 9.72
C LYS A 353 1.62 1.21 8.57
N MET A 354 2.40 1.79 7.67
CA MET A 354 2.87 1.12 6.44
C MET A 354 4.12 0.28 6.69
N PHE A 355 5.00 0.76 7.55
CA PHE A 355 6.22 0.07 7.97
C PHE A 355 6.47 0.30 9.46
N ARG A 356 6.77 -0.79 10.16
CA ARG A 356 7.16 -0.78 11.57
C ARG A 356 8.50 -1.46 11.77
N ALA A 357 9.20 -1.07 12.83
CA ALA A 357 10.47 -1.63 13.23
C ALA A 357 10.36 -3.13 13.53
N GLU A 358 9.23 -3.61 14.05
CA GLU A 358 9.03 -5.03 14.32
C GLU A 358 9.00 -5.88 13.06
N GLU A 359 8.41 -5.37 11.97
CA GLU A 359 8.52 -6.02 10.67
C GLU A 359 9.98 -6.13 10.26
N MET A 360 10.76 -5.05 10.43
CA MET A 360 12.18 -5.05 10.08
C MET A 360 12.98 -6.04 10.94
N GLN A 361 12.69 -6.16 12.23
CA GLN A 361 13.35 -7.15 13.09
C GLN A 361 13.02 -8.57 12.64
N LEU A 362 11.77 -8.85 12.29
CA LEU A 362 11.35 -10.15 11.77
C LEU A 362 11.95 -10.45 10.39
N ILE A 363 12.11 -9.45 9.52
CA ILE A 363 12.86 -9.58 8.25
C ILE A 363 14.32 -9.90 8.55
N ALA A 364 14.96 -9.19 9.49
CA ALA A 364 16.34 -9.41 9.86
C ALA A 364 16.57 -10.82 10.42
N ILE A 365 15.70 -11.28 11.34
CA ILE A 365 15.73 -12.63 11.91
C ILE A 365 15.64 -13.68 10.80
N GLU A 366 14.66 -13.55 9.90
CA GLU A 366 14.48 -14.52 8.83
C GLU A 366 15.65 -14.51 7.83
N ALA A 367 16.14 -13.32 7.47
CA ALA A 367 17.27 -13.16 6.58
C ALA A 367 18.57 -13.74 7.17
N LEU A 368 18.81 -13.56 8.47
CA LEU A 368 19.94 -14.18 9.17
C LEU A 368 19.90 -15.71 9.14
N MET A 369 18.71 -16.30 9.14
CA MET A 369 18.53 -17.75 9.06
C MET A 369 18.66 -18.27 7.63
N MET A 370 18.19 -17.52 6.63
CA MET A 370 18.06 -18.00 5.24
C MET A 370 19.22 -17.60 4.32
N ARG A 371 20.09 -16.65 4.72
CA ARG A 371 21.26 -16.26 3.92
C ARG A 371 22.29 -17.39 3.83
N GLU A 372 23.17 -17.32 2.84
CA GLU A 372 24.20 -18.32 2.54
C GLU A 372 25.07 -18.71 3.76
N ASN A 373 25.35 -17.75 4.65
CA ASN A 373 26.03 -17.96 5.92
C ASN A 373 25.07 -17.67 7.10
N PRO A 374 24.25 -18.65 7.52
CA PRO A 374 23.26 -18.42 8.57
C PRO A 374 23.90 -18.05 9.91
N ASP A 375 23.29 -17.11 10.61
CA ASP A 375 23.62 -16.77 12.00
C ASP A 375 22.41 -17.06 12.90
N LEU A 376 22.26 -18.34 13.24
CA LEU A 376 21.12 -18.82 14.04
C LEU A 376 21.16 -18.31 15.48
N ALA A 377 22.36 -18.03 16.00
CA ALA A 377 22.53 -17.49 17.35
C ALA A 377 21.98 -16.06 17.43
N GLU A 378 22.34 -15.21 16.46
CA GLU A 378 21.82 -13.85 16.39
C GLU A 378 20.33 -13.82 16.04
N ALA A 379 19.86 -14.68 15.12
CA ALA A 379 18.44 -14.81 14.82
C ALA A 379 17.62 -15.20 16.06
N ASN A 380 18.12 -16.17 16.85
CA ASN A 380 17.50 -16.57 18.12
C ASN A 380 17.55 -15.44 19.16
N ARG A 381 18.65 -14.68 19.24
CA ARG A 381 18.77 -13.53 20.15
C ARG A 381 17.75 -12.44 19.82
N LEU A 382 17.62 -12.05 18.55
CA LEU A 382 16.67 -11.05 18.09
C LEU A 382 15.21 -11.50 18.29
N LEU A 383 14.91 -12.78 18.10
CA LEU A 383 13.57 -13.32 18.41
C LEU A 383 13.25 -13.22 19.91
N ASN A 384 14.22 -13.54 20.77
CA ASN A 384 14.05 -13.36 22.22
C ASN A 384 13.87 -11.89 22.60
N GLU A 385 14.59 -10.97 21.95
CA GLU A 385 14.45 -9.53 22.16
C GLU A 385 13.04 -9.05 21.83
N LEU A 386 12.48 -9.44 20.67
CA LEU A 386 11.11 -9.10 20.31
C LEU A 386 10.11 -9.67 21.33
N ARG A 387 10.23 -10.95 21.68
CA ARG A 387 9.32 -11.61 22.64
C ARG A 387 9.38 -11.00 24.04
N ALA A 388 10.55 -10.54 24.48
CA ALA A 388 10.70 -9.85 25.76
C ALA A 388 9.91 -8.54 25.83
N GLU A 389 9.69 -7.88 24.69
CA GLU A 389 8.88 -6.66 24.59
C GLU A 389 7.40 -6.94 24.31
N ARG A 390 6.97 -8.23 24.35
CA ARG A 390 5.58 -8.65 24.10
C ARG A 390 4.99 -9.50 25.21
N ILE A 391 5.82 -10.29 25.90
CA ILE A 391 5.36 -11.26 26.89
C ILE A 391 5.88 -10.86 28.26
N GLU A 392 4.97 -10.60 29.20
CA GLU A 392 5.34 -10.24 30.56
C GLU A 392 6.10 -11.37 31.26
N GLY A 393 7.25 -11.04 31.87
CA GLY A 393 8.10 -12.02 32.54
C GLY A 393 8.74 -13.04 31.60
N TYR A 394 8.88 -12.71 30.32
CA TYR A 394 9.54 -13.55 29.34
C TYR A 394 10.97 -13.91 29.77
N THR A 395 11.32 -15.19 29.62
CA THR A 395 12.68 -15.70 29.83
C THR A 395 13.22 -16.15 28.49
N ALA A 396 14.43 -15.71 28.14
CA ALA A 396 15.07 -16.05 26.88
C ALA A 396 15.30 -17.57 26.75
N GLN A 397 15.14 -18.10 25.54
CA GLN A 397 15.25 -19.52 25.24
C GLN A 397 16.10 -19.75 23.99
N THR A 398 16.55 -20.99 23.80
CA THR A 398 17.09 -21.45 22.53
C THR A 398 16.02 -22.25 21.82
N TYR A 399 15.76 -21.95 20.55
CA TYR A 399 14.71 -22.60 19.75
C TYR A 399 15.31 -23.56 18.73
N PRO A 400 15.27 -24.90 18.95
CA PRO A 400 15.76 -25.88 17.98
C PRO A 400 15.00 -25.83 16.64
N GLY A 401 13.72 -25.44 16.65
CA GLY A 401 12.85 -25.27 15.48
C GLY A 401 12.62 -23.81 15.12
N LEU A 402 13.68 -23.01 14.98
CA LEU A 402 13.60 -21.55 14.87
C LEU A 402 12.68 -21.05 13.75
N LEU A 403 12.63 -21.71 12.58
CA LEU A 403 11.74 -21.31 11.49
C LEU A 403 10.25 -21.36 11.88
N ALA A 404 9.82 -22.40 12.60
CA ALA A 404 8.43 -22.50 13.04
C ALA A 404 8.09 -21.40 14.06
N GLU A 405 9.04 -21.08 14.94
CA GLU A 405 8.91 -19.98 15.91
C GLU A 405 8.85 -18.61 15.22
N ILE A 406 9.65 -18.40 14.17
CA ILE A 406 9.61 -17.18 13.34
C ILE A 406 8.26 -17.08 12.62
N ILE A 407 7.79 -18.15 11.99
CA ILE A 407 6.48 -18.17 11.30
C ILE A 407 5.36 -17.80 12.28
N LYS A 408 5.39 -18.40 13.48
CA LYS A 408 4.43 -18.08 14.55
C LYS A 408 4.56 -16.61 14.98
N GLU A 409 5.76 -16.13 15.26
CA GLU A 409 5.96 -14.77 15.74
C GLU A 409 5.56 -13.73 14.70
N ARG A 410 5.86 -13.96 13.42
CA ARG A 410 5.40 -13.14 12.30
C ARG A 410 3.88 -13.09 12.24
N ARG A 411 3.22 -14.24 12.35
CA ARG A 411 1.76 -14.32 12.38
C ARG A 411 1.19 -13.51 13.56
N CYS A 412 1.74 -13.65 14.76
CA CYS A 412 1.25 -12.94 15.94
C CYS A 412 1.50 -11.43 15.86
N GLU A 413 2.74 -11.01 15.54
CA GLU A 413 3.14 -9.59 15.57
C GLU A 413 2.51 -8.79 14.43
N LEU A 414 2.47 -9.37 13.23
CA LEU A 414 2.06 -8.69 11.98
C LEU A 414 0.62 -9.02 11.56
N VAL A 415 -0.18 -9.60 12.46
CA VAL A 415 -1.59 -9.92 12.19
C VAL A 415 -2.37 -8.67 11.79
N TRP A 416 -3.19 -8.76 10.75
CA TRP A 416 -3.98 -7.65 10.20
C TRP A 416 -3.17 -6.46 9.68
N GLU A 417 -1.92 -6.70 9.25
CA GLU A 417 -1.08 -5.69 8.60
C GLU A 417 -0.74 -6.05 7.14
N GLY A 418 -1.38 -7.09 6.58
CA GLY A 418 -1.27 -7.41 5.15
C GLY A 418 -0.13 -8.34 4.79
N HIS A 419 0.37 -9.13 5.74
CA HIS A 419 1.52 -10.03 5.53
C HIS A 419 1.15 -11.50 5.39
N ARG A 420 0.09 -11.96 6.06
CA ARG A 420 -0.22 -13.40 6.24
C ARG A 420 -0.35 -14.15 4.91
N LEU A 421 -1.04 -13.56 3.93
CA LEU A 421 -1.22 -14.13 2.59
C LEU A 421 0.12 -14.39 1.89
N PHE A 422 1.03 -13.41 1.92
CA PHE A 422 2.32 -13.52 1.24
C PHE A 422 3.30 -14.42 2.00
N ASP A 423 3.25 -14.38 3.34
CA ASP A 423 3.98 -15.31 4.18
C ASP A 423 3.56 -16.76 3.90
N ALA A 424 2.25 -17.01 3.74
CA ALA A 424 1.74 -18.33 3.38
C ALA A 424 2.34 -18.86 2.08
N ARG A 425 2.36 -18.03 1.03
CA ARG A 425 2.90 -18.41 -0.28
C ARG A 425 4.41 -18.64 -0.27
N ARG A 426 5.17 -17.71 0.33
CA ARG A 426 6.64 -17.73 0.26
C ARG A 426 7.27 -18.72 1.24
N LEU A 427 6.62 -18.98 2.38
CA LEU A 427 7.08 -19.93 3.41
C LEU A 427 6.35 -21.28 3.35
N LYS A 428 5.51 -21.49 2.33
CA LYS A 428 4.73 -22.72 2.10
C LYS A 428 3.86 -23.12 3.31
N VAL A 429 3.25 -22.12 3.95
CA VAL A 429 2.36 -22.32 5.10
C VAL A 429 0.94 -22.53 4.61
N THR A 430 0.36 -23.68 4.98
CA THR A 430 -1.06 -23.95 4.79
C THR A 430 -1.89 -23.07 5.72
N MET A 431 -2.89 -22.37 5.18
CA MET A 431 -3.77 -21.50 5.93
C MET A 431 -5.04 -22.25 6.33
N THR A 432 -5.43 -22.16 7.60
CA THR A 432 -6.59 -22.89 8.15
C THR A 432 -7.42 -22.00 9.08
N ARG A 433 -8.72 -21.88 8.78
CA ARG A 433 -9.70 -21.22 9.64
C ARG A 433 -11.00 -22.03 9.71
N GLU A 434 -11.47 -22.31 10.92
CA GLU A 434 -12.79 -22.92 11.17
C GLU A 434 -12.99 -24.23 10.38
N GLY A 435 -11.96 -25.08 10.34
CA GLY A 435 -11.98 -26.37 9.64
C GLY A 435 -11.88 -26.29 8.11
N LYS A 436 -11.74 -25.10 7.53
CA LYS A 436 -11.43 -24.90 6.11
C LYS A 436 -9.94 -24.63 5.93
N THR A 437 -9.37 -25.22 4.89
CA THR A 437 -7.94 -25.13 4.60
C THR A 437 -7.69 -24.76 3.15
N ILE A 438 -6.68 -23.92 2.91
CA ILE A 438 -6.11 -23.66 1.59
C ILE A 438 -4.60 -23.92 1.65
N SER A 439 -4.11 -24.74 0.71
CA SER A 439 -2.69 -25.05 0.59
C SER A 439 -1.92 -23.82 0.09
N ALA A 440 -0.65 -23.71 0.46
CA ALA A 440 0.21 -22.63 0.02
C ALA A 440 0.46 -22.61 -1.50
N ASP A 441 0.29 -23.75 -2.18
CA ASP A 441 0.44 -23.91 -3.62
C ASP A 441 -0.89 -23.77 -4.39
N ASP A 442 -1.99 -23.44 -3.68
CA ASP A 442 -3.27 -23.22 -4.32
C ASP A 442 -3.20 -21.98 -5.22
N TYR A 443 -3.60 -22.15 -6.48
CA TYR A 443 -3.51 -21.10 -7.50
C TYR A 443 -4.25 -19.83 -7.09
N ARG A 444 -5.29 -19.96 -6.24
CA ARG A 444 -6.11 -18.84 -5.79
C ARG A 444 -5.32 -17.83 -4.97
N LEU A 445 -4.22 -18.23 -4.34
CA LEU A 445 -3.37 -17.30 -3.58
C LEU A 445 -2.60 -16.31 -4.49
N THR A 446 -2.60 -16.52 -5.80
CA THR A 446 -2.23 -15.52 -6.80
C THR A 446 -3.51 -15.01 -7.46
N LEU A 447 -3.74 -13.70 -7.41
CA LEU A 447 -4.97 -13.12 -7.96
C LEU A 447 -4.96 -13.17 -9.50
N PRO A 448 -6.12 -13.31 -10.14
CA PRO A 448 -6.20 -13.21 -11.60
C PRO A 448 -5.91 -11.79 -12.06
N ILE A 449 -5.36 -11.65 -13.27
CA ILE A 449 -5.36 -10.36 -13.97
C ILE A 449 -6.82 -9.98 -14.23
N PRO A 450 -7.26 -8.75 -13.88
CA PRO A 450 -8.64 -8.35 -14.07
C PRO A 450 -9.08 -8.49 -15.54
N GLN A 451 -10.29 -9.01 -15.77
CA GLN A 451 -10.80 -9.19 -17.13
C GLN A 451 -10.85 -7.87 -17.91
N ALA A 452 -11.21 -6.78 -17.23
CA ALA A 452 -11.23 -5.45 -17.83
C ALA A 452 -9.85 -4.98 -18.34
N GLU A 453 -8.75 -5.46 -17.75
CA GLU A 453 -7.40 -5.19 -18.27
C GLU A 453 -7.15 -6.00 -19.54
N ILE A 454 -7.45 -7.29 -19.54
CA ILE A 454 -7.29 -8.17 -20.72
C ILE A 454 -8.11 -7.65 -21.90
N ASP A 455 -9.34 -7.20 -21.66
CA ASP A 455 -10.23 -6.69 -22.69
C ASP A 455 -9.73 -5.35 -23.28
N ALA A 456 -9.05 -4.52 -22.48
CA ALA A 456 -8.65 -3.17 -22.85
C ALA A 456 -7.20 -3.05 -23.35
N ASN A 457 -6.30 -3.92 -22.87
CA ASN A 457 -4.86 -3.86 -23.12
C ASN A 457 -4.47 -4.93 -24.15
N SER A 458 -4.26 -4.54 -25.40
CA SER A 458 -3.88 -5.47 -26.47
C SER A 458 -2.49 -6.12 -26.31
N GLY A 459 -1.70 -5.69 -25.33
CA GLY A 459 -0.43 -6.31 -24.95
C GLY A 459 -0.59 -7.47 -23.96
N ILE A 460 -1.81 -7.72 -23.46
CA ILE A 460 -2.15 -8.81 -22.54
C ILE A 460 -3.30 -9.61 -23.15
N SER A 461 -3.18 -10.92 -23.10
CA SER A 461 -4.17 -11.85 -23.64
C SER A 461 -4.63 -12.85 -22.57
N GLU A 462 -5.66 -13.64 -22.89
CA GLU A 462 -6.08 -14.77 -22.03
C GLU A 462 -4.94 -15.77 -21.77
N SER A 463 -4.00 -15.94 -22.69
CA SER A 463 -2.82 -16.80 -22.45
C SER A 463 -1.84 -16.23 -21.43
N ASP A 464 -1.94 -14.93 -21.15
CA ASP A 464 -1.17 -14.25 -20.11
C ASP A 464 -1.91 -14.24 -18.76
N GLN A 465 -3.04 -14.93 -18.62
CA GLN A 465 -3.75 -15.07 -17.35
C GLN A 465 -2.95 -15.95 -16.38
N ASN A 466 -3.10 -15.70 -15.08
CA ASN A 466 -2.53 -16.57 -14.05
C ASN A 466 -3.23 -17.93 -14.05
N TYR A 467 -2.48 -19.00 -13.82
CA TYR A 467 -2.98 -20.38 -13.86
C TYR A 467 -4.24 -20.56 -13.01
N GLY A 468 -5.24 -21.27 -13.57
CA GLY A 468 -6.46 -21.66 -12.87
C GLY A 468 -7.65 -20.71 -13.01
N TYR A 469 -7.51 -19.59 -13.73
CA TYR A 469 -8.58 -18.63 -14.00
C TYR A 469 -9.02 -18.61 -15.46
#